data_AF-A0A1B5KTU7-F1
#
_entry.id   AF-A0A1B5KTU7-F1
#
_cell.length_a   1.000
_cell.length_b   1.000
_cell.length_c   1.000
_cell.angle_alpha   90.00
_cell.angle_beta   90.00
_cell.angle_gamma   90.00
#
_symmetry.space_group_name_H-M   'P 1'
#
loop_
_entity.id
_entity.type
_entity.pdbx_description
1 polymer ?
#
loop_
_entity_poly.entity_id
_entity_poly.type
_entity_poly.pdbx_seq_one_letter_code
_entity_poly.pdbx_strand_id
1 'polypeptide(L)' 'MLSKTEREICKAYGGWTNFMISMGLKPWVDEDAEEGKAIIAAFARDKEEEAAEEANGTSSGKTSSQ' A
#
# COMPACT_ATOMS: atom_id res chain seq x y z
N MET A 1 11.62 8.41 8.41
CA MET A 1 12.07 8.08 7.03
C MET A 1 11.17 6.98 6.53
N LEU A 2 10.62 7.08 5.31
CA LEU A 2 9.77 6.03 4.75
C LEU A 2 10.60 4.77 4.43
N SER A 3 10.07 3.59 4.76
CA SER A 3 10.63 2.27 4.43
C SER A 3 10.63 2.04 2.91
N LYS A 4 11.29 0.97 2.44
CA LYS A 4 11.27 0.61 1.00
C LYS A 4 9.85 0.30 0.54
N THR A 5 9.13 -0.52 1.29
CA THR A 5 7.77 -0.97 0.98
C THR A 5 6.80 0.23 0.90
N GLU A 6 6.87 1.16 1.84
CA GLU A 6 6.06 2.38 1.82
C GLU A 6 6.33 3.23 0.57
N ARG A 7 7.60 3.34 0.15
CA ARG A 7 7.95 4.05 -1.09
C ARG A 7 7.46 3.33 -2.33
N GLU A 8 7.47 2.01 -2.34
CA GLU A 8 6.94 1.22 -3.47
C GLU A 8 5.43 1.37 -3.59
N ILE A 9 4.70 1.36 -2.45
CA ILE A 9 3.27 1.64 -2.41
C ILE A 9 3.01 3.05 -2.93
N CYS A 10 3.67 4.08 -2.38
CA CYS A 10 3.57 5.44 -2.91
C CYS A 10 3.79 5.48 -4.41
N LYS A 11 4.86 4.84 -4.90
CA LYS A 11 5.25 4.85 -6.31
C LYS A 11 4.20 4.17 -7.19
N ALA A 12 3.59 3.08 -6.73
CA ALA A 12 2.50 2.41 -7.43
C ALA A 12 1.29 3.33 -7.61
N TYR A 13 1.02 4.20 -6.62
CA TYR A 13 0.00 5.24 -6.71
C TYR A 13 0.44 6.49 -7.48
N GLY A 14 1.69 6.63 -7.96
CA GLY A 14 2.17 7.84 -8.64
C GLY A 14 2.80 8.89 -7.70
N GLY A 15 3.17 8.48 -6.49
CA GLY A 15 3.85 9.29 -5.47
C GLY A 15 2.96 9.59 -4.27
N TRP A 16 3.57 10.19 -3.23
CA TRP A 16 2.90 10.55 -1.98
C TRP A 16 1.64 11.40 -2.19
N THR A 17 1.73 12.43 -3.02
CA THR A 17 0.61 13.33 -3.32
C THR A 17 -0.57 12.59 -3.95
N ASN A 18 -0.31 11.73 -4.94
CA ASN A 18 -1.38 11.01 -5.63
C ASN A 18 -1.98 9.90 -4.74
N PHE A 19 -1.15 9.26 -3.91
CA PHE A 19 -1.62 8.36 -2.85
C PHE A 19 -2.59 9.07 -1.89
N MET A 20 -2.21 10.24 -1.35
CA MET A 20 -3.08 10.99 -0.45
C MET A 20 -4.40 11.39 -1.12
N ILE A 21 -4.34 11.86 -2.38
CA ILE A 21 -5.54 12.19 -3.16
C ILE A 21 -6.43 10.95 -3.35
N SER A 22 -5.86 9.77 -3.63
CA SER A 22 -6.62 8.52 -3.75
C SER A 22 -7.29 8.10 -2.43
N MET A 23 -6.72 8.47 -1.28
CA MET A 23 -7.30 8.23 0.04
C MET A 23 -8.28 9.35 0.48
N GLY A 24 -8.48 10.39 -0.33
CA GLY A 24 -9.32 11.55 0.02
C GLY A 24 -8.67 12.52 1.01
N LEU A 25 -7.35 12.42 1.21
CA LEU A 25 -6.58 13.20 2.18
C LEU A 25 -5.88 14.39 1.52
N LYS A 26 -5.70 15.49 2.26
CA LYS A 26 -5.03 16.70 1.76
C LYS A 26 -3.56 16.74 2.20
N PRO A 27 -2.58 16.67 1.28
CA PRO A 27 -1.15 16.65 1.64
C PRO A 27 -0.62 17.93 2.29
N TRP A 28 -1.38 19.03 2.22
CA TRP A 28 -1.05 20.30 2.85
C TRP A 28 -1.69 20.48 4.24
N VAL A 29 -2.46 19.50 4.71
CA VAL A 29 -3.03 19.49 6.06
C VAL A 29 -2.23 18.49 6.89
N ASP A 30 -1.65 18.95 8.00
CA ASP A 30 -0.79 18.10 8.82
C ASP A 30 -1.53 16.89 9.41
N GLU A 31 -2.79 17.07 9.84
CA GLU A 31 -3.64 15.98 10.35
C GLU A 31 -3.86 14.88 9.30
N ASP A 32 -4.21 15.27 8.07
CA ASP A 32 -4.39 14.36 6.95
C ASP A 32 -3.06 13.69 6.54
N ALA A 33 -1.94 14.40 6.66
CA ALA A 33 -0.61 13.85 6.36
C ALA A 33 -0.19 12.79 7.37
N GLU A 34 -0.51 12.96 8.66
CA GLU A 34 -0.30 11.94 9.69
C GLU A 34 -1.22 10.73 9.46
N GLU A 35 -2.48 10.95 9.07
CA GLU A 35 -3.39 9.88 8.70
C GLU A 35 -2.88 9.09 7.49
N GLY A 36 -2.41 9.77 6.45
CA GLY A 36 -1.80 9.14 5.28
C GLY A 36 -0.58 8.29 5.64
N LYS A 37 0.22 8.71 6.63
CA LYS A 37 1.38 7.93 7.11
C LYS A 37 0.94 6.67 7.84
N ALA A 38 -0.12 6.75 8.65
CA ALA A 38 -0.67 5.58 9.32
C ALA A 38 -1.24 4.58 8.32
N ILE A 39 -1.96 5.05 7.30
CA ILE A 39 -2.51 4.21 6.24
C ILE A 39 -1.39 3.51 5.48
N ILE A 40 -0.39 4.24 4.98
CA ILE A 40 0.68 3.62 4.19
C ILE A 40 1.52 2.64 5.00
N ALA A 41 1.70 2.89 6.30
CA ALA A 41 2.35 1.97 7.21
C ALA A 41 1.54 0.67 7.37
N ALA A 42 0.21 0.76 7.44
CA ALA A 42 -0.67 -0.42 7.45
C ALA A 42 -0.56 -1.22 6.13
N PHE A 43 -0.66 -0.55 4.98
CA PHE A 43 -0.46 -1.22 3.67
C PHE A 43 0.92 -1.86 3.54
N ALA A 44 1.97 -1.23 4.07
CA ALA A 44 3.31 -1.78 4.03
C ALA A 44 3.43 -3.05 4.88
N ARG A 45 2.79 -3.10 6.05
CA ARG A 45 2.72 -4.29 6.90
C ARG A 45 1.95 -5.41 6.20
N ASP A 46 0.77 -5.12 5.68
CA ASP A 46 -0.06 -6.11 4.98
C ASP A 46 0.69 -6.69 3.77
N LYS A 47 1.36 -5.85 2.99
CA LYS A 47 2.15 -6.29 1.83
C LYS A 47 3.38 -7.13 2.21
N GLU A 48 3.99 -6.84 3.36
CA GLU A 48 5.12 -7.62 3.88
C GLU A 48 4.66 -8.97 4.43
N GLU A 49 3.48 -9.02 5.06
CA GLU A 49 2.81 -10.26 5.49
C GLU A 49 2.36 -11.11 4.27
N GLU A 50 1.74 -10.51 3.26
CA GLU A 50 1.38 -11.18 1.99
C GLU A 50 2.62 -11.74 1.26
N ALA A 51 3.72 -10.99 1.21
CA ALA A 51 4.97 -11.45 0.59
C ALA A 51 5.60 -12.63 1.35
N ALA A 52 5.43 -12.68 2.68
CA ALA A 52 5.86 -13.80 3.50
C ALA A 52 4.95 -15.04 3.34
N GLU A 53 3.65 -14.86 3.11
CA GLU A 53 2.71 -15.95 2.82
C GLU A 53 2.84 -16.50 1.39
N GLU A 54 3.05 -15.65 0.38
CA GLU A 54 3.26 -16.07 -1.03
C GLU A 54 4.53 -16.92 -1.19
N ALA A 55 5.54 -16.75 -0.33
CA ALA A 55 6.73 -17.59 -0.33
C ALA A 55 6.48 -19.04 0.16
N ASN A 56 5.29 -19.34 0.71
CA ASN A 56 4.90 -20.66 1.24
C ASN A 56 3.69 -21.29 0.51
N GLY A 57 3.01 -20.58 -0.39
CA GLY A 57 1.72 -21.01 -0.95
C GLY A 57 1.67 -21.17 -2.47
N THR A 58 2.13 -22.30 -3.01
CA THR A 58 1.71 -22.72 -4.36
C THR A 58 0.20 -23.03 -4.37
N SER A 59 -0.52 -22.39 -5.30
CA SER A 59 -1.78 -22.82 -5.94
C SER A 59 -3.10 -22.80 -5.14
N SER A 60 -3.97 -21.84 -5.47
CA SER A 60 -5.39 -22.04 -5.86
C SER A 60 -5.90 -20.72 -6.47
N GLY A 61 -6.29 -20.58 -7.74
CA GLY A 61 -6.91 -21.52 -8.66
C GLY A 61 -8.39 -21.16 -8.85
N LYS A 62 -8.71 -20.39 -9.90
CA LYS A 62 -9.81 -20.71 -10.84
C LYS A 62 -9.83 -19.76 -12.04
N THR A 63 -9.24 -20.26 -13.12
CA THR A 63 -9.75 -20.12 -14.48
C THR A 63 -11.06 -20.94 -14.63
N SER A 64 -12.07 -20.38 -15.30
CA SER A 64 -13.16 -21.05 -16.05
C SER A 64 -14.03 -19.91 -16.58
N SER A 65 -14.09 -19.58 -17.88
CA SER A 65 -14.54 -20.39 -19.03
C SER A 65 -15.88 -21.07 -18.78
N GLN A 66 -16.98 -20.40 -19.15
CA GLN A 66 -17.99 -20.96 -20.07
C GLN A 66 -18.84 -19.83 -20.66
#